data_AF-A0AAE8MJT4-F1
#
_entry.id   AF-A0AAE8MJT4-F1
#
_cell.length_a   1.000
_cell.length_b   1.000
_cell.length_c   1.000
_cell.angle_alpha   90.00
_cell.angle_beta   90.00
_cell.angle_gamma   90.00
#
_symmetry.space_group_name_H-M   'P 1'
#
loop_
_entity.id
_entity.type
_entity.pdbx_description
1 polymer ?
#
loop_
_entity_poly.entity_id
_entity_poly.type
_entity_poly.pdbx_seq_one_letter_code
_entity_poly.pdbx_strand_id
1 'polypeptide(L)'
;MCSHRTRDVRCAQSAPVLRKEFERQLRPLGLYRDLHDERPGGVGIYYISHVGGHKYSANVMIYRRPNAFGLDDPVAEKQNGVNGAEKNGNGVNGSGEQSPGASQGIWLARVMPEDCENLIRYTVLRGKVVKPERQLRGGFDRGRGVMSW
;
A
#
# COMPACT_ATOMS: atom_id res chain seq x y z
N MET A 1 1.51 -8.60 -5.59
CA MET A 1 2.14 -8.15 -6.85
C MET A 1 2.19 -9.29 -7.84
N CYS A 2 1.79 -9.08 -9.10
CA CYS A 2 1.84 -10.14 -10.11
C CYS A 2 3.29 -10.52 -10.45
N SER A 3 3.63 -11.81 -10.31
CA SER A 3 4.97 -12.34 -10.64
C SER A 3 4.93 -13.44 -11.70
N HIS A 4 3.84 -13.53 -12.47
CA HIS A 4 3.67 -14.57 -13.48
C HIS A 4 4.75 -14.51 -14.56
N ARG A 5 5.21 -15.68 -15.02
CA ARG A 5 6.25 -15.79 -16.06
C ARG A 5 5.69 -16.06 -17.46
N THR A 6 4.63 -16.86 -17.58
CA THR A 6 4.19 -17.40 -18.87
C THR A 6 3.24 -16.47 -19.62
N ARG A 7 2.30 -15.82 -18.91
CA ARG A 7 1.33 -14.89 -19.53
C ARG A 7 1.97 -13.58 -19.99
N ASP A 8 2.88 -13.02 -19.18
CA ASP A 8 3.67 -11.83 -19.51
C ASP A 8 4.95 -11.80 -18.68
N VAL A 9 6.09 -12.00 -19.34
CA VAL A 9 7.41 -12.06 -18.70
C VAL A 9 7.79 -10.77 -17.98
N ARG A 10 7.24 -9.62 -18.40
CA ARG A 10 7.53 -8.31 -17.79
C ARG A 10 7.04 -8.26 -16.34
N CYS A 11 5.98 -9.01 -15.99
CA CYS A 11 5.52 -9.13 -14.60
C CYS A 11 6.56 -9.88 -13.74
N ALA A 12 7.09 -11.00 -14.24
CA ALA A 12 8.14 -11.73 -13.53
C ALA A 12 9.45 -10.95 -13.41
N GLN A 13 9.80 -10.12 -14.39
CA GLN A 13 11.00 -9.28 -14.35
C GLN A 13 10.85 -8.10 -13.37
N SER A 14 9.72 -7.40 -13.42
CA SER A 14 9.47 -6.21 -12.58
C SER A 14 9.20 -6.54 -11.12
N ALA A 15 8.51 -7.66 -10.82
CA ALA A 15 8.13 -8.02 -9.46
C ALA A 15 9.28 -8.08 -8.42
N PRO A 16 10.44 -8.71 -8.69
CA PRO A 16 11.58 -8.71 -7.76
C PRO A 16 12.20 -7.33 -7.58
N VAL A 17 12.32 -6.55 -8.65
CA VAL A 17 12.88 -5.18 -8.60
C VAL A 17 11.99 -4.29 -7.73
N LEU A 18 10.69 -4.28 -8.02
CA LEU A 18 9.71 -3.49 -7.27
C LEU A 18 9.62 -3.93 -5.81
N ARG A 19 9.67 -5.24 -5.53
CA ARG A 19 9.68 -5.74 -4.14
C ARG A 19 10.90 -5.19 -3.38
N LYS A 20 12.10 -5.29 -3.96
CA LYS A 20 13.33 -4.78 -3.33
C LYS A 20 13.22 -3.29 -3.02
N GLU A 21 12.65 -2.49 -3.91
CA GLU A 21 12.45 -1.06 -3.68
C GLU A 21 11.40 -0.77 -2.60
N PHE A 22 10.26 -1.46 -2.60
CA PHE A 22 9.28 -1.33 -1.52
C PHE A 22 9.89 -1.72 -0.16
N GLU A 23 10.68 -2.79 -0.10
CA GLU A 23 11.40 -3.18 1.11
C GLU A 23 12.39 -2.10 1.56
N ARG A 24 13.18 -1.55 0.64
CA ARG A 24 14.14 -0.47 0.92
C ARG A 24 13.45 0.74 1.55
N GLN A 25 12.25 1.07 1.11
CA GLN A 25 11.48 2.21 1.61
C GLN A 25 10.73 1.91 2.92
N LEU A 26 10.26 0.68 3.15
CA LEU A 26 9.52 0.28 4.36
C LEU A 26 10.43 -0.02 5.55
N ARG A 27 11.65 -0.52 5.33
CA ARG A 27 12.59 -0.88 6.41
C ARG A 27 12.97 0.32 7.30
N PRO A 28 13.34 1.50 6.77
CA PRO A 28 13.63 2.69 7.59
C PRO A 28 12.44 3.16 8.43
N LEU A 29 11.22 2.86 7.98
CA LEU A 29 9.99 3.20 8.71
C LEU A 29 9.63 2.16 9.78
N GLY A 30 10.34 1.04 9.87
CA GLY A 30 10.01 -0.07 10.77
C GLY A 30 8.71 -0.81 10.41
N LEU A 31 8.17 -0.57 9.22
CA LEU A 31 6.86 -1.06 8.78
C LEU A 31 6.92 -2.34 7.94
N TYR A 32 8.10 -2.76 7.48
CA TYR A 32 8.22 -3.99 6.70
C TYR A 32 7.87 -5.22 7.55
N ARG A 33 7.01 -6.10 7.03
CA ARG A 33 6.69 -7.41 7.61
C ARG A 33 6.99 -8.51 6.60
N ASP A 34 7.74 -9.51 7.01
CA ASP A 34 7.96 -10.73 6.23
C ASP A 34 6.93 -11.81 6.61
N LEU A 35 7.09 -13.02 6.06
CA LEU A 35 6.15 -14.14 6.29
C LEU A 35 6.18 -14.70 7.73
N HIS A 36 7.24 -14.43 8.49
CA HIS A 36 7.43 -14.93 9.86
C HIS A 36 7.29 -13.81 10.90
N ASP A 37 7.07 -12.57 10.47
CA ASP A 37 6.89 -11.41 11.34
C ASP A 37 5.41 -11.26 11.73
N GLU A 38 5.07 -11.78 12.91
CA GLU A 38 3.71 -11.73 13.46
C GLU A 38 3.42 -10.43 14.22
N ARG A 39 4.34 -9.46 14.23
CA ARG A 39 4.12 -8.19 14.94
C ARG A 39 2.89 -7.48 14.37
N PRO A 40 2.02 -6.93 15.23
CA PRO A 40 0.83 -6.22 14.76
C PRO A 40 1.21 -5.00 13.91
N GLY A 41 0.38 -4.74 12.90
CA GLY A 41 0.57 -3.64 11.96
C GLY A 41 1.69 -3.88 10.95
N GLY A 42 2.14 -2.82 10.30
CA GLY A 42 3.11 -2.91 9.21
C GLY A 42 2.50 -3.33 7.87
N VAL A 43 3.37 -3.68 6.93
CA VAL A 43 3.05 -3.89 5.51
C VAL A 43 3.75 -5.16 5.04
N GLY A 44 2.95 -6.16 4.69
CA GLY A 44 3.41 -7.38 4.03
C GLY A 44 3.41 -7.23 2.51
N ILE A 45 4.46 -7.72 1.85
CA ILE A 45 4.57 -7.71 0.39
C ILE A 45 4.55 -9.15 -0.12
N TYR A 46 3.51 -9.48 -0.88
CA TYR A 46 3.29 -10.83 -1.39
C TYR A 46 3.28 -10.87 -2.92
N TYR A 47 3.82 -11.95 -3.47
CA TYR A 47 3.62 -12.29 -4.87
C TYR A 47 2.31 -13.05 -5.06
N ILE A 48 1.69 -12.82 -6.21
CA ILE A 48 0.53 -13.58 -6.68
C ILE A 48 0.85 -14.15 -8.05
N SER A 49 0.23 -15.29 -8.36
CA SER A 49 0.49 -16.04 -9.58
C SER A 49 0.21 -15.20 -10.82
N HIS A 50 -1.01 -14.71 -11.00
CA HIS A 50 -1.42 -13.86 -12.12
C HIS A 50 -2.59 -12.97 -11.70
N VAL A 51 -2.64 -11.77 -12.27
CA VAL A 51 -3.81 -10.89 -12.23
C VAL A 51 -4.07 -10.40 -13.65
N GLY A 52 -5.35 -10.17 -13.99
CA GLY A 52 -5.75 -9.63 -15.29
C GLY A 52 -5.01 -8.34 -15.66
N GLY A 53 -5.16 -7.86 -16.89
CA GLY A 53 -4.48 -6.63 -17.32
C GLY A 53 -2.97 -6.79 -17.56
N HIS A 54 -2.54 -7.96 -18.08
CA HIS A 54 -1.14 -8.19 -18.51
C HIS A 54 -0.64 -7.14 -19.52
N LYS A 55 -1.54 -6.56 -20.34
CA LYS A 55 -1.26 -5.40 -21.20
C LYS A 55 -0.48 -4.29 -20.47
N TYR A 56 -0.73 -4.07 -19.17
CA TYR A 56 -0.15 -2.99 -18.38
C TYR A 56 1.11 -3.40 -17.60
N SER A 57 1.26 -4.67 -17.24
CA SER A 57 2.37 -5.20 -16.43
C SER A 57 2.59 -4.46 -15.09
N ALA A 58 3.51 -4.97 -14.26
CA ALA A 58 3.84 -4.37 -12.95
C ALA A 58 2.60 -4.10 -12.08
N ASN A 59 1.71 -5.09 -11.97
CA ASN A 59 0.47 -4.96 -11.22
C ASN A 59 0.71 -5.04 -9.71
N VAL A 60 0.23 -4.04 -8.99
CA VAL A 60 0.30 -3.93 -7.53
C VAL A 60 -1.11 -3.72 -7.00
N MET A 61 -1.54 -4.61 -6.11
CA MET A 61 -2.82 -4.50 -5.41
C MET A 61 -2.52 -4.18 -3.94
N ILE A 62 -3.13 -3.13 -3.43
CA ILE A 62 -2.92 -2.62 -2.09
C ILE A 62 -4.24 -2.76 -1.33
N TYR A 63 -4.21 -3.50 -0.23
CA TYR A 63 -5.35 -3.65 0.67
C TYR A 63 -5.02 -2.97 1.99
N ARG A 64 -5.89 -2.07 2.44
CA ARG A 64 -5.70 -1.31 3.68
C ARG A 64 -6.86 -1.57 4.63
N ARG A 65 -6.53 -1.68 5.92
CA ARG A 65 -7.51 -1.61 7.00
C ARG A 65 -8.00 -0.17 7.17
N PRO A 66 -9.21 0.04 7.73
CA PRO A 66 -9.67 1.39 8.06
C PRO A 66 -8.67 2.07 8.99
N ASN A 67 -8.24 3.29 8.64
CA ASN A 67 -7.32 4.10 9.44
C ASN A 67 -6.06 3.34 9.92
N ALA A 68 -5.49 2.49 9.06
CA ALA A 68 -4.44 1.53 9.42
C ALA A 68 -3.21 2.14 10.12
N PHE A 69 -2.92 3.42 9.86
CA PHE A 69 -1.77 4.14 10.42
C PHE A 69 -2.15 5.44 11.15
N GLY A 70 -3.44 5.76 11.32
CA GLY A 70 -3.85 7.02 11.94
C GLY A 70 -3.61 8.26 11.08
N LEU A 71 -3.43 8.10 9.76
CA LEU A 71 -3.03 9.15 8.82
C LEU A 71 -4.04 9.36 7.67
N ASP A 72 -5.25 8.80 7.81
CA ASP A 72 -6.30 8.92 6.80
C ASP A 72 -6.98 10.30 6.82
N ASP A 73 -7.01 10.94 8.00
CA ASP A 73 -7.56 12.28 8.14
C ASP A 73 -6.72 13.33 7.39
N PRO A 74 -7.35 14.33 6.75
CA PRO A 74 -6.63 15.41 6.13
C PRO A 74 -5.80 16.13 7.18
N VAL A 75 -4.48 16.07 7.05
CA VAL A 75 -3.56 16.89 7.81
C VAL A 75 -3.94 18.34 7.53
N ALA A 76 -4.53 19.04 8.51
CA ALA A 76 -4.63 20.49 8.45
C ALA A 76 -3.23 21.03 8.14
N GLU A 77 -3.08 21.80 7.07
CA GLU A 77 -1.81 22.40 6.66
C GLU A 77 -1.20 23.13 7.86
N LYS A 78 -0.18 22.54 8.47
CA LYS A 78 0.59 23.22 9.51
C LYS A 78 1.50 24.22 8.80
N GLN A 79 1.12 25.49 8.85
CA GLN A 79 2.08 26.59 8.76
C GLN A 79 3.21 26.35 9.77
N ASN A 80 4.44 26.61 9.34
CA ASN A 80 5.66 26.42 10.13
C ASN A 80 5.54 27.07 11.51
N GLY A 81 5.45 26.22 12.53
CA GLY A 81 5.60 26.58 13.94
C GLY A 81 6.33 25.43 14.61
N VAL A 82 7.59 25.64 14.94
CA VAL A 82 8.41 24.76 15.78
C VAL A 82 7.64 24.53 17.08
N ASN A 83 7.29 23.27 17.37
CA ASN A 83 7.15 22.75 18.72
C ASN A 83 7.11 21.21 18.66
N GLY A 84 8.10 20.62 19.34
CA GLY A 84 8.19 19.19 19.54
C GLY A 84 6.97 18.65 20.30
N ALA A 85 6.45 17.54 19.82
CA ALA A 85 5.62 16.63 20.58
C ALA A 85 5.80 15.24 19.97
N GLU A 86 6.69 14.46 20.58
CA GLU A 86 6.69 13.01 20.44
C GLU A 86 5.29 12.51 20.81
N LYS A 87 4.47 12.21 19.80
CA LYS A 87 3.27 11.41 20.02
C LYS A 87 3.70 9.96 20.02
N ASN A 88 3.97 9.47 21.24
CA ASN A 88 4.04 8.06 21.57
C ASN A 88 2.95 7.30 20.82
N GLY A 89 3.38 6.45 19.89
CA GLY A 89 2.54 5.50 19.21
C GLY A 89 2.07 4.47 20.21
N ASN A 90 0.92 4.72 20.83
CA ASN A 90 0.19 3.70 21.56
C ASN A 90 -1.27 3.72 21.14
N GLY A 91 -1.55 2.94 20.11
CA GLY A 91 -2.89 2.60 19.65
C GLY A 91 -3.06 1.08 19.63
N VAL A 92 -2.70 0.42 20.73
CA VAL A 92 -3.12 -0.95 20.98
C VAL A 92 -4.50 -0.88 21.62
N ASN A 93 -5.54 -1.14 20.84
CA ASN A 93 -6.78 -1.70 21.36
C ASN A 93 -6.92 -3.09 20.75
N GLY A 94 -6.50 -4.09 21.51
CA GLY A 94 -6.87 -5.47 21.29
C GLY A 94 -8.25 -5.72 21.86
N SER A 95 -9.20 -6.04 21.00
CA SER A 95 -10.40 -6.81 21.33
C SER A 95 -10.77 -7.63 20.10
N GLY A 96 -11.06 -8.91 20.31
CA GLY A 96 -11.43 -9.89 19.28
C GLY A 96 -12.78 -9.63 18.61
N GLU A 97 -12.97 -8.44 18.06
CA GLU A 97 -14.01 -8.16 17.09
C GLU A 97 -13.50 -8.61 15.72
N GLN A 98 -14.37 -9.29 14.96
CA GLN A 98 -14.11 -9.72 13.58
C GLN A 98 -13.29 -8.65 12.87
N SER A 99 -12.01 -8.93 12.59
CA SER A 99 -11.10 -7.94 12.03
C SER A 99 -11.81 -7.31 10.85
N PRO A 100 -12.18 -6.02 10.90
CA PRO A 100 -12.87 -5.40 9.79
C PRO A 100 -11.97 -5.64 8.58
N GLY A 101 -12.55 -6.28 7.56
CA GLY A 101 -11.82 -6.60 6.34
C GLY A 101 -11.25 -5.32 5.72
N ALA A 102 -10.55 -5.44 4.59
CA ALA A 102 -10.00 -4.27 3.91
C ALA A 102 -11.09 -3.20 3.70
N SER A 103 -10.86 -1.99 4.21
CA SER A 103 -11.72 -0.82 3.95
C SER A 103 -11.46 -0.25 2.56
N GLN A 104 -10.24 -0.43 2.07
CA GLN A 104 -9.80 0.13 0.81
C GLN A 104 -8.99 -0.92 0.04
N GLY A 105 -9.33 -1.10 -1.23
CA GLY A 105 -8.58 -1.89 -2.19
C GLY A 105 -8.18 -0.99 -3.36
N ILE A 106 -6.89 -0.90 -3.68
CA ILE A 106 -6.37 -0.06 -4.77
C ILE A 106 -5.58 -0.96 -5.71
N TRP A 107 -6.01 -1.05 -6.96
CA TRP A 107 -5.30 -1.79 -7.99
C TRP A 107 -4.58 -0.84 -8.93
N LEU A 108 -3.26 -0.93 -8.93
CA LEU A 108 -2.35 -0.16 -9.76
C LEU A 108 -1.64 -1.06 -10.78
N ALA A 109 -1.28 -0.49 -11.92
CA ALA A 109 -0.41 -1.10 -12.92
C ALA A 109 0.61 -0.08 -13.46
N ARG A 110 1.59 -0.55 -14.25
CA ARG A 110 2.71 0.28 -14.74
C ARG A 110 3.48 0.98 -13.59
N VAL A 111 3.58 0.30 -12.45
CA VAL A 111 4.36 0.78 -11.30
C VAL A 111 5.84 0.65 -11.63
N MET A 112 6.59 1.73 -11.43
CA MET A 112 8.03 1.76 -11.61
C MET A 112 8.75 1.92 -10.27
N PRO A 113 10.05 1.58 -10.18
CA PRO A 113 10.87 1.76 -8.97
C PRO A 113 10.75 3.15 -8.33
N GLU A 114 10.68 4.19 -9.15
CA GLU A 114 10.62 5.59 -8.69
C GLU A 114 9.26 5.93 -8.06
N ASP A 115 8.22 5.14 -8.32
CA ASP A 115 6.91 5.33 -7.72
C ASP A 115 6.83 4.77 -6.29
N CYS A 116 7.67 3.79 -5.93
CA CYS A 116 7.57 3.02 -4.68
C CYS A 116 7.52 3.90 -3.42
N GLU A 117 8.36 4.93 -3.36
CA GLU A 117 8.44 5.86 -2.25
C GLU A 117 7.12 6.65 -2.07
N ASN A 118 6.57 7.20 -3.16
CA ASN A 118 5.31 7.93 -3.13
C ASN A 118 4.12 7.01 -2.87
N LEU A 119 4.13 5.79 -3.40
CA LEU A 119 3.10 4.80 -3.13
C LEU A 119 3.07 4.41 -1.65
N ILE A 120 4.22 4.29 -0.98
CA ILE A 120 4.23 4.08 0.47
C ILE A 120 3.65 5.29 1.20
N ARG A 121 4.21 6.48 0.95
CA ARG A 121 3.85 7.69 1.70
C ARG A 121 2.40 8.12 1.56
N TYR A 122 1.85 8.01 0.35
CA TYR A 122 0.52 8.52 0.05
C TYR A 122 -0.51 7.41 -0.04
N THR A 123 -0.19 6.31 -0.72
CA THR A 123 -1.16 5.24 -0.96
C THR A 123 -1.27 4.27 0.20
N VAL A 124 -0.16 3.68 0.65
CA VAL A 124 -0.17 2.71 1.76
C VAL A 124 -0.46 3.38 3.09
N LEU A 125 0.17 4.53 3.37
CA LEU A 125 0.01 5.18 4.67
C LEU A 125 -1.28 6.00 4.80
N ARG A 126 -1.70 6.69 3.73
CA ARG A 126 -2.80 7.68 3.79
C ARG A 126 -4.00 7.37 2.89
N GLY A 127 -3.96 6.27 2.14
CA GLY A 127 -5.06 5.86 1.27
C GLY A 127 -5.28 6.72 0.02
N LYS A 128 -4.32 7.56 -0.34
CA LYS A 128 -4.42 8.44 -1.51
C LYS A 128 -3.91 7.74 -2.77
N VAL A 129 -4.69 7.80 -3.85
CA VAL A 129 -4.27 7.27 -5.14
C VAL A 129 -3.35 8.29 -5.83
N VAL A 130 -2.13 7.86 -6.17
CA VAL A 130 -1.14 8.67 -6.89
C VAL A 130 -1.25 8.37 -8.39
N LYS A 131 -1.17 9.40 -9.24
CA LYS A 131 -1.22 9.28 -10.72
C LYS A 131 -2.39 8.41 -11.24
N PRO A 132 -3.65 8.68 -10.83
CA PRO A 132 -4.79 7.82 -11.15
C PRO A 132 -4.96 7.59 -12.65
N GLU A 133 -4.82 8.65 -13.47
CA GLU A 133 -4.98 8.58 -14.94
C GLU A 133 -4.06 7.56 -15.63
N ARG A 134 -2.88 7.30 -15.05
CA ARG A 134 -1.87 6.41 -15.64
C ARG A 134 -1.87 5.03 -15.02
N GLN A 135 -2.03 4.95 -13.70
CA GLN A 135 -1.75 3.75 -12.91
C GLN A 135 -3.00 3.06 -12.37
N LEU A 136 -4.08 3.78 -12.10
CA LEU A 136 -5.28 3.20 -11.51
C LEU A 136 -5.95 2.24 -12.50
N ARG A 137 -6.26 1.04 -12.02
CA ARG A 137 -6.97 0.00 -12.78
C ARG A 137 -8.36 -0.29 -12.24
N GLY A 138 -8.60 0.07 -10.99
CA GLY A 138 -9.83 -0.20 -10.27
C GLY A 138 -9.54 -0.25 -8.77
N GLY A 139 -10.58 -0.51 -8.00
CA GLY A 139 -10.51 -0.54 -6.55
C GLY A 139 -11.83 -0.15 -5.90
N PHE A 140 -11.80 -0.08 -4.57
CA PHE A 140 -12.92 0.36 -3.77
C PHE A 140 -12.42 1.10 -2.55
N ASP A 141 -13.27 1.99 -2.04
CA ASP A 141 -13.09 2.68 -0.77
C ASP A 141 -14.44 2.69 -0.04
N ARG A 142 -14.54 1.85 0.99
CA ARG A 142 -15.76 1.69 1.79
C ARG A 142 -16.06 2.93 2.63
N GLY A 143 -15.04 3.67 3.07
CA GLY A 143 -15.22 4.90 3.86
C GLY A 143 -15.83 6.02 3.02
N ARG A 144 -15.49 6.06 1.72
CA ARG A 144 -16.05 7.01 0.76
C ARG A 144 -17.27 6.50 -0.01
N GLY A 145 -17.61 5.22 0.12
CA GLY A 145 -18.72 4.60 -0.61
C GLY A 145 -18.49 4.48 -2.12
N VAL A 146 -17.23 4.47 -2.58
CA VAL A 146 -16.89 4.44 -4.02
C VAL A 146 -16.30 3.08 -4.42
N MET A 147 -16.62 2.65 -5.65
CA MET A 147 -16.06 1.44 -6.26
C MET A 147 -15.85 1.63 -7.77
N SER A 148 -14.85 0.98 -8.31
CA SER A 148 -14.47 1.01 -9.72
C SER A 148 -13.84 -0.33 -10.10
N TRP A 149 -14.25 -0.91 -11.23
CA TRP A 149 -13.79 -2.22 -11.70
C TRP A 149 -13.40 -2.15 -13.18
#